data_AF-A0A9D4ACG8-F1
#
_entry.id   AF-A0A9D4ACG8-F1
#
_cell.length_a   1.000
_cell.length_b   1.000
_cell.length_c   1.000
_cell.angle_alpha   90.00
_cell.angle_beta   90.00
_cell.angle_gamma   90.00
#
_symmetry.space_group_name_H-M   'P 1'
#
loop_
_entity.id
_entity.type
_entity.pdbx_description
1 polymer ?
#
loop_
_entity_poly.entity_id
_entity_poly.type
_entity_poly.pdbx_seq_one_letter_code
_entity_poly.pdbx_strand_id
1 'polypeptide(L)'
;MKPTIIANCFQHYKIQFDKDMPLEQEIGDVEGIHKLKEVISNLHYRNAMDVEQILNCPSENESLMESPMDKEIIQRVMDVPTDNEQDLDDSSVLPHVSLKKAFLVVDTLKNYLIQHEKNIPDMVYALLKVKDKIVFDSHAKKKQLTIYTYFSKE
;
A
#
# COMPACT_ATOMS: atom_id res chain seq x y z
N MET A 1 1.66 17.91 -4.98
CA MET A 1 2.98 17.29 -4.70
C MET A 1 3.94 17.75 -5.79
N LYS A 2 5.09 18.37 -5.47
CA LYS A 2 5.93 19.01 -6.49
C LYS A 2 6.71 17.93 -7.28
N PRO A 3 6.68 17.92 -8.62
CA PRO A 3 7.37 16.91 -9.45
C PRO A 3 8.89 16.83 -9.19
N THR A 4 9.48 17.86 -8.59
CA THR A 4 10.89 17.95 -8.20
C THR A 4 11.31 16.91 -7.17
N ILE A 5 10.42 16.49 -6.26
CA ILE A 5 10.76 15.53 -5.19
C ILE A 5 10.96 14.13 -5.78
N ILE A 6 10.15 13.76 -6.77
CA ILE A 6 10.18 12.45 -7.42
C ILE A 6 11.47 12.30 -8.25
N ALA A 7 11.87 13.34 -8.97
CA ALA A 7 13.11 13.33 -9.77
C ALA A 7 14.37 13.10 -8.91
N ASN A 8 14.43 13.68 -7.71
CA ASN A 8 15.57 13.52 -6.80
C ASN A 8 15.71 12.10 -6.25
N CYS A 9 14.59 11.37 -6.07
CA CYS A 9 14.65 9.97 -5.64
C CYS A 9 15.39 9.11 -6.68
N PHE A 10 15.10 9.25 -7.97
CA PHE A 10 15.72 8.45 -9.03
C PHE A 10 17.22 8.73 -9.21
N GLN A 11 17.64 9.99 -9.01
CA GLN A 11 19.05 10.38 -9.07
C GLN A 11 19.87 9.72 -7.94
N HIS A 12 19.28 9.57 -6.75
CA HIS A 12 19.94 8.91 -5.61
C HIS A 12 20.17 7.41 -5.83
N TYR A 13 19.30 6.75 -6.61
CA TYR A 13 19.43 5.34 -6.96
C TYR A 13 20.27 5.09 -8.22
N LYS A 14 20.87 6.13 -8.82
CA LYS A 14 21.61 6.05 -10.10
C LYS A 14 20.81 5.41 -11.25
N ILE A 15 19.48 5.46 -11.17
CA ILE A 15 18.61 5.03 -12.26
C ILE A 15 18.51 6.23 -13.20
N GLN A 16 19.45 6.34 -14.14
CA GLN A 16 19.35 7.31 -15.24
C GLN A 16 18.22 6.84 -16.16
N PHE A 17 17.07 7.50 -16.09
CA PHE A 17 16.15 7.51 -17.22
C PHE A 17 16.71 8.54 -18.21
N ASP A 18 17.44 8.06 -19.22
CA ASP A 18 17.70 8.87 -20.40
C ASP A 18 16.34 9.13 -21.05
N LYS A 19 15.91 10.40 -21.03
CA LYS A 19 14.59 10.82 -21.53
C LYS A 19 14.41 10.59 -23.03
N ASP A 20 15.47 10.25 -23.74
CA ASP A 20 15.51 10.09 -25.18
C ASP A 20 15.82 8.65 -25.64
N MET A 21 15.83 7.67 -24.72
CA MET A 21 16.03 6.29 -25.14
C MET A 21 14.72 5.76 -25.74
N PRO A 22 14.68 5.37 -27.04
CA PRO A 22 13.51 4.68 -27.57
C PRO A 22 13.28 3.44 -26.71
N LEU A 23 12.02 3.21 -26.36
CA LEU A 23 11.56 2.00 -25.69
C LEU A 23 11.64 0.86 -26.72
N GLU A 24 12.85 0.52 -27.13
CA GLU A 24 13.11 -0.72 -27.84
C GLU A 24 12.62 -1.80 -26.90
N GLN A 25 11.58 -2.50 -27.35
CA GLN A 25 11.09 -3.70 -26.71
C GLN A 25 12.30 -4.60 -26.55
N GLU A 26 12.82 -4.66 -25.32
CA GLU A 26 13.97 -5.48 -24.99
C GLU A 26 13.53 -6.93 -25.22
N ILE A 27 13.81 -7.43 -26.43
CA ILE A 27 13.61 -8.84 -26.77
C ILE A 27 14.53 -9.56 -25.79
N GLY A 28 13.93 -10.15 -24.76
CA GLY A 28 14.67 -10.75 -23.65
C GLY A 28 15.81 -11.60 -24.20
N ASP A 29 17.03 -11.29 -23.78
CA ASP A 29 18.23 -11.99 -24.20
C ASP A 29 18.04 -13.50 -23.96
N VAL A 30 17.81 -14.26 -25.03
CA VAL A 30 17.52 -15.70 -24.99
C VAL A 30 18.64 -16.44 -24.27
N GLU A 31 19.88 -15.97 -24.44
CA GLU A 31 21.06 -16.49 -23.77
C GLU A 31 21.03 -16.18 -22.26
N GLY A 32 20.63 -14.96 -21.89
CA GLY A 32 20.41 -14.55 -20.51
C GLY A 32 19.32 -15.37 -19.80
N ILE A 33 18.22 -15.65 -20.49
CA ILE A 33 17.12 -16.49 -19.97
C ILE A 33 17.62 -17.92 -19.75
N HIS A 34 18.39 -18.47 -20.68
CA HIS A 34 18.94 -19.83 -20.54
C HIS A 34 19.92 -19.93 -19.36
N LYS A 35 20.83 -18.96 -19.21
CA LYS A 35 21.76 -18.88 -18.07
C LYS A 35 21.02 -18.76 -16.73
N LEU A 36 19.94 -17.98 -16.67
CA LEU A 36 19.14 -17.84 -15.47
C LEU A 36 18.47 -19.17 -15.08
N LYS A 37 17.90 -19.90 -16.06
CA LYS A 37 17.33 -21.24 -15.82
C LYS A 37 18.36 -22.22 -15.26
N GLU A 38 19.57 -22.20 -15.80
CA GLU A 38 20.68 -23.06 -15.33
C GLU A 38 21.06 -22.75 -13.88
N VAL A 39 21.22 -21.47 -13.54
CA VAL A 39 21.53 -21.04 -12.16
C VAL A 39 20.44 -21.46 -11.18
N ILE A 40 19.17 -21.27 -11.52
CA ILE A 40 18.04 -21.67 -10.67
C ILE A 40 18.01 -23.18 -10.46
N SER A 41 18.26 -23.97 -11.51
CA SER A 41 18.34 -25.43 -11.45
C SER A 41 19.44 -25.92 -10.49
N ASN A 42 20.61 -25.29 -10.56
CA ASN A 42 21.77 -25.64 -9.73
C ASN A 42 21.59 -25.33 -8.23
N LEU A 43 20.65 -24.46 -7.87
CA LEU A 43 20.39 -24.09 -6.48
C LEU A 43 19.46 -25.08 -5.75
N HIS A 44 18.88 -26.05 -6.47
CA HIS A 44 18.06 -27.14 -5.91
C HIS A 44 16.97 -26.67 -4.91
N TYR A 45 16.34 -25.53 -5.19
CA TYR A 45 15.24 -25.04 -4.37
C TYR A 45 14.07 -26.03 -4.39
N ARG A 46 13.48 -26.29 -3.21
CA ARG A 46 12.29 -27.14 -3.06
C ARG A 46 11.11 -26.66 -3.93
N ASN A 47 11.02 -25.35 -4.13
CA ASN A 47 10.05 -24.69 -5.00
C ASN A 47 10.81 -23.80 -5.99
N ALA A 48 11.51 -24.40 -6.96
CA ALA A 48 12.21 -23.64 -7.98
C ALA A 48 11.23 -22.75 -8.76
N MET A 49 11.66 -21.52 -9.03
CA MET A 49 10.89 -20.54 -9.78
C MET A 49 10.81 -20.95 -11.26
N ASP A 50 9.61 -21.00 -11.81
CA ASP A 50 9.41 -21.26 -13.25
C ASP A 50 9.60 -19.96 -14.04
N VAL A 51 10.78 -19.84 -14.66
CA VAL A 51 11.17 -18.69 -15.47
C VAL A 51 10.21 -18.48 -16.65
N GLU A 52 9.65 -19.55 -17.23
CA GLU A 52 8.74 -19.42 -18.37
C GLU A 52 7.38 -18.85 -17.97
N GLN A 53 6.87 -19.20 -16.79
CA GLN A 53 5.62 -18.65 -16.28
C GLN A 53 5.72 -17.16 -15.93
N ILE A 54 6.90 -16.71 -15.49
CA ILE A 54 7.12 -15.30 -15.17
C ILE A 54 7.26 -14.48 -16.44
N LEU A 55 8.02 -14.97 -17.42
CA LEU A 55 8.24 -14.24 -18.68
C LEU A 55 7.02 -14.25 -19.59
N ASN A 56 6.18 -15.29 -19.51
CA ASN A 56 4.97 -15.42 -20.32
C ASN A 56 3.70 -15.24 -19.47
N CYS A 57 3.66 -14.19 -18.66
CA CYS A 57 2.48 -13.89 -17.85
C CYS A 57 1.29 -13.55 -18.77
N PRO A 58 0.19 -14.34 -18.78
CA PRO A 58 -0.92 -14.10 -19.69
C PRO A 58 -1.56 -12.72 -19.50
N SER A 59 -1.54 -12.20 -18.26
CA SER A 59 -2.12 -10.90 -17.93
C SER A 59 -1.39 -9.71 -18.54
N GLU A 60 -0.08 -9.82 -18.83
CA GLU A 60 0.67 -8.72 -19.45
C GLU A 60 0.34 -8.60 -20.94
N ASN A 61 0.11 -9.73 -21.62
CA ASN A 61 -0.25 -9.75 -23.04
C ASN A 61 -1.71 -9.33 -23.28
N GLU A 62 -2.61 -9.62 -22.33
CA GLU A 62 -4.00 -9.11 -22.34
C GLU A 62 -4.09 -7.63 -21.94
N SER A 63 -3.12 -7.12 -21.15
CA SER A 63 -3.04 -5.72 -20.72
C SER A 63 -2.42 -4.77 -21.75
N LEU A 64 -2.00 -5.25 -22.92
CA LEU A 64 -1.85 -4.41 -24.13
C LEU A 64 -3.24 -3.98 -24.67
N MET A 65 -4.19 -3.71 -23.78
CA MET A 65 -5.35 -2.89 -24.09
C MET A 65 -4.80 -1.53 -24.55
N GLU A 66 -5.01 -1.23 -25.83
CA GLU A 66 -4.83 0.11 -26.40
C GLU A 66 -5.23 1.14 -25.36
N SER A 67 -4.27 1.93 -24.88
CA SER A 67 -4.58 3.06 -24.03
C SER A 67 -5.67 3.88 -24.73
N PRO A 68 -6.82 4.15 -24.10
CA PRO A 68 -7.90 4.88 -24.75
C PRO A 68 -7.33 6.19 -25.29
N MET A 69 -7.54 6.45 -26.57
CA MET A 69 -7.03 7.65 -27.23
C MET A 69 -7.55 8.89 -26.49
N ASP A 70 -6.77 9.97 -26.42
CA ASP A 70 -7.11 11.17 -25.63
C ASP A 70 -8.56 11.66 -25.80
N LYS A 71 -9.14 11.47 -27.00
CA LYS A 71 -10.53 11.80 -27.32
C LYS A 71 -11.55 10.99 -26.53
N GLU A 72 -11.28 9.71 -26.32
CA GLU A 72 -12.13 8.78 -25.57
C GLU A 72 -12.06 9.08 -24.06
N ILE A 73 -10.90 9.51 -23.57
CA ILE A 73 -10.70 9.97 -22.19
C ILE A 73 -11.48 11.26 -21.95
N ILE A 74 -11.36 12.25 -22.85
CA ILE A 74 -12.07 13.54 -22.74
C ILE A 74 -13.60 13.33 -22.78
N GLN A 75 -14.10 12.48 -23.67
CA GLN A 75 -15.52 12.16 -23.75
C GLN A 75 -16.04 11.53 -22.45
N ARG A 76 -15.32 10.55 -21.89
CA ARG A 76 -15.68 9.95 -20.58
C ARG A 76 -15.70 10.96 -19.45
N VAL A 77 -14.80 11.95 -19.46
CA VAL A 77 -14.76 13.00 -18.42
C VAL A 77 -15.94 13.98 -18.58
N MET A 78 -16.34 14.30 -19.82
CA MET A 78 -17.47 15.21 -20.07
C MET A 78 -18.84 14.55 -19.88
N ASP A 79 -18.94 13.23 -20.10
CA ASP A 79 -20.20 12.48 -19.97
C ASP A 79 -20.50 12.06 -18.52
N VAL A 80 -19.62 12.37 -17.56
CA VAL A 80 -19.95 12.28 -16.14
C VAL A 80 -20.99 13.38 -15.86
N PRO A 81 -22.23 13.03 -15.47
CA PRO A 81 -23.19 14.03 -15.06
C PRO A 81 -22.59 14.80 -13.88
N THR A 82 -22.57 16.13 -13.97
CA THR A 82 -22.51 17.00 -12.80
C THR A 82 -23.83 16.82 -12.04
N ASP A 83 -24.02 15.65 -11.42
CA ASP A 83 -24.95 15.57 -10.31
C ASP A 83 -24.31 16.41 -9.21
N ASN A 84 -25.04 17.45 -8.83
CA ASN A 84 -24.57 18.49 -7.93
C ASN A 84 -23.83 17.85 -6.75
N GLU A 85 -22.66 18.40 -6.45
CA GLU A 85 -21.87 18.23 -5.23
C GLU A 85 -22.79 18.21 -3.99
N GLN A 86 -23.40 17.06 -3.69
CA GLN A 86 -23.57 16.67 -2.32
C GLN A 86 -22.18 16.17 -1.96
N ASP A 87 -21.46 17.00 -1.20
CA ASP A 87 -20.42 16.51 -0.29
C ASP A 87 -20.99 15.22 0.33
N LEU A 88 -20.58 14.08 -0.22
CA LEU A 88 -20.87 12.79 0.37
C LEU A 88 -20.22 12.90 1.74
N ASP A 89 -21.04 13.06 2.77
CA ASP A 89 -20.60 12.99 4.13
C ASP A 89 -19.87 11.66 4.28
N ASP A 90 -18.53 11.72 4.23
CA ASP A 90 -17.62 10.58 4.35
C ASP A 90 -17.65 10.00 5.78
N SER A 91 -18.67 10.35 6.57
CA SER A 91 -19.12 9.64 7.75
C SER A 91 -19.72 8.27 7.38
N SER A 92 -18.95 7.48 6.64
CA SER A 92 -19.13 6.04 6.69
C SER A 92 -19.08 5.64 8.17
N VAL A 93 -20.18 5.06 8.66
CA VAL A 93 -20.28 4.62 10.05
C VAL A 93 -19.23 3.54 10.25
N LEU A 94 -18.07 3.93 10.79
CA LEU A 94 -17.00 2.99 11.05
C LEU A 94 -17.52 1.92 12.02
N PRO A 95 -17.25 0.64 11.74
CA PRO A 95 -17.73 -0.44 12.59
C PRO A 95 -17.17 -0.25 14.00
N HIS A 96 -18.05 -0.35 15.01
CA HIS A 96 -17.64 -0.22 16.40
C HIS A 96 -16.69 -1.37 16.77
N VAL A 97 -15.40 -1.05 16.94
CA VAL A 97 -14.38 -2.01 17.36
C VAL A 97 -14.26 -2.01 18.88
N SER A 98 -14.38 -3.18 19.50
CA SER A 98 -14.10 -3.34 20.93
C SER A 98 -12.63 -3.04 21.25
N LEU A 99 -12.39 -2.35 22.37
CA LEU A 99 -11.06 -2.02 22.88
C LEU A 99 -10.14 -3.26 22.94
N LYS A 100 -10.67 -4.41 23.38
CA LYS A 100 -9.91 -5.67 23.44
C LYS A 100 -9.44 -6.13 22.06
N LYS A 101 -10.30 -5.99 21.05
CA LYS A 101 -10.00 -6.33 19.66
C LYS A 101 -8.96 -5.37 19.07
N ALA A 102 -9.06 -4.08 19.41
CA ALA A 102 -8.09 -3.08 18.99
C ALA A 102 -6.68 -3.36 19.57
N PHE A 103 -6.58 -3.69 20.86
CA PHE A 103 -5.30 -4.07 21.47
C PHE A 103 -4.66 -5.29 20.81
N LEU A 104 -5.45 -6.34 20.59
CA LEU A 104 -4.97 -7.57 19.96
C LEU A 104 -4.42 -7.31 18.55
N VAL A 105 -5.12 -6.50 17.76
CA VAL A 105 -4.70 -6.14 16.39
C VAL A 105 -3.41 -5.32 16.40
N VAL A 106 -3.29 -4.33 17.30
CA VAL A 106 -2.09 -3.50 17.43
C VAL A 106 -0.87 -4.33 17.83
N ASP A 107 -1.00 -5.25 18.80
CA ASP A 107 0.11 -6.12 19.18
C ASP A 107 0.48 -7.11 18.08
N THR A 108 -0.50 -7.67 17.37
CA THR A 108 -0.26 -8.57 16.24
C THR A 108 0.50 -7.85 15.12
N LEU A 109 0.07 -6.64 14.77
CA LEU A 109 0.71 -5.82 13.74
C LEU A 109 2.13 -5.40 14.14
N LYS A 110 2.34 -5.03 15.41
CA LYS A 110 3.67 -4.72 15.94
C LYS A 110 4.60 -5.91 15.80
N ASN A 111 4.16 -7.11 16.16
CA ASN A 111 4.98 -8.33 16.07
C ASN A 111 5.31 -8.68 14.61
N TYR A 112 4.34 -8.54 13.70
CA TYR A 112 4.54 -8.73 12.27
C TYR A 112 5.59 -7.76 11.71
N LEU A 113 5.52 -6.47 12.06
CA LEU A 113 6.47 -5.47 11.58
C LEU A 113 7.88 -5.68 12.14
N ILE A 114 8.02 -6.12 13.39
CA ILE A 114 9.32 -6.46 13.97
C ILE A 114 9.99 -7.61 13.21
N GLN A 115 9.21 -8.57 12.71
CA GLN A 115 9.71 -9.70 11.91
C GLN A 115 10.08 -9.29 10.48
N HIS A 116 9.56 -8.18 9.98
CA HIS A 116 9.85 -7.71 8.62
C HIS A 116 11.14 -6.88 8.61
N GLU A 117 12.15 -7.35 7.89
CA GLU A 117 13.53 -6.81 7.90
C GLU A 117 13.61 -5.33 7.47
N LYS A 118 12.63 -4.86 6.69
CA LYS A 118 12.42 -3.43 6.37
C LYS A 118 11.61 -2.75 7.48
N ASN A 119 12.20 -2.63 8.66
CA ASN A 119 11.61 -1.82 9.73
C ASN A 119 11.62 -0.35 9.32
N ILE A 120 10.43 0.26 9.24
CA ILE A 120 10.27 1.71 9.21
C ILE A 120 10.08 2.12 10.68
N PRO A 121 11.10 2.71 11.34
CA PRO A 121 11.00 3.11 12.76
C PRO A 121 9.76 3.98 13.04
N ASP A 122 9.33 4.76 12.05
CA ASP A 122 8.15 5.61 12.13
C ASP A 122 6.84 4.82 12.27
N MET A 123 6.71 3.64 11.64
CA MET A 123 5.53 2.79 11.79
C MET A 123 5.45 2.18 13.19
N VAL A 124 6.58 1.71 13.73
CA VAL A 124 6.64 1.17 15.10
C VAL A 124 6.30 2.26 16.12
N TYR A 125 6.81 3.47 15.91
CA TYR A 125 6.49 4.63 16.73
C TYR A 125 5.01 5.03 16.64
N ALA A 126 4.42 5.05 15.43
CA ALA A 126 3.00 5.33 15.24
C ALA A 126 2.12 4.31 15.96
N LEU A 127 2.48 3.02 15.92
CA LEU A 127 1.75 1.97 16.64
C LEU A 127 1.84 2.12 18.16
N LEU A 128 3.00 2.55 18.68
CA LEU A 128 3.15 2.82 20.10
C LEU A 128 2.20 3.96 20.55
N LYS A 129 2.13 5.04 19.77
CA LYS A 129 1.22 6.16 20.03
C LYS A 129 -0.26 5.76 19.97
N VAL A 130 -0.63 4.89 19.02
CA VAL A 130 -1.99 4.33 18.95
C VAL A 130 -2.30 3.50 20.18
N LYS A 131 -1.36 2.64 20.61
CA LYS A 131 -1.53 1.83 21.83
C LYS A 131 -1.74 2.72 23.07
N ASP A 132 -0.93 3.76 23.24
CA ASP A 132 -1.03 4.66 24.39
C ASP A 132 -2.36 5.43 24.41
N LYS A 133 -2.86 5.85 23.23
CA LYS A 133 -4.17 6.47 23.10
C LYS A 133 -5.31 5.51 23.45
N ILE A 134 -5.24 4.25 23.00
CA ILE A 134 -6.21 3.21 23.36
C ILE A 134 -6.21 2.97 24.87
N VAL A 135 -5.03 2.89 25.51
CA VAL A 135 -4.89 2.79 26.97
C VAL A 135 -5.57 3.98 27.64
N PHE A 136 -5.24 5.21 27.22
CA PHE A 136 -5.81 6.43 27.77
C PHE A 136 -7.35 6.45 27.69
N ASP A 137 -7.92 6.17 26.52
CA ASP A 137 -9.37 6.15 26.30
C ASP A 137 -10.08 5.06 27.15
N SER A 138 -9.39 3.94 27.41
CA SER A 138 -9.90 2.89 28.30
C SER A 138 -10.03 3.35 29.76
N HIS A 139 -9.09 4.19 30.22
CA HIS A 139 -9.12 4.77 31.55
C HIS A 139 -10.08 5.96 31.63
N ALA A 140 -10.23 6.73 30.55
CA ALA A 140 -11.19 7.82 30.45
C ALA A 140 -12.64 7.31 30.51
N LYS A 141 -12.97 6.21 29.83
CA LYS A 141 -14.30 5.56 29.90
C LYS A 141 -14.65 5.06 31.30
N LYS A 142 -13.67 4.72 32.15
CA LYS A 142 -13.91 4.38 33.56
C LYS A 142 -14.23 5.58 34.45
N LYS A 143 -13.99 6.81 33.97
CA LYS A 143 -14.19 8.06 34.74
C LYS A 143 -15.50 8.79 34.42
N GLN A 144 -16.35 8.28 33.54
CA GLN A 144 -17.68 8.87 33.34
C GLN A 144 -18.61 8.44 34.49
N LEU A 145 -18.35 9.01 35.67
CA LEU A 145 -19.36 9.18 36.71
C LEU A 145 -20.40 10.12 36.09
N THR A 146 -21.63 9.63 35.87
CA THR A 146 -22.76 10.45 35.43
C THR A 146 -22.84 11.71 36.26
N ILE A 147 -23.16 12.87 35.69
CA ILE A 147 -23.29 14.15 36.43
C ILE A 147 -24.06 13.99 37.75
N TYR A 148 -25.08 13.12 37.77
CA TYR A 148 -25.85 12.73 38.96
C TYR A 148 -25.01 12.20 40.14
N THR A 149 -23.96 11.43 39.88
CA THR A 149 -23.07 10.86 40.92
C THR A 149 -22.17 11.92 41.57
N TYR A 150 -21.95 13.07 40.91
CA TYR A 150 -21.25 14.21 41.50
C TYR A 150 -22.12 14.93 42.55
N PHE A 151 -23.43 15.05 42.28
CA PHE A 151 -24.39 15.70 43.17
C PHE A 151 -24.99 14.79 44.26
N SER A 152 -24.65 13.50 44.26
CA SER A 152 -25.14 12.54 45.28
C SER A 152 -24.17 12.37 46.46
N LYS A 153 -23.10 13.18 46.52
CA LYS A 153 -22.06 13.13 47.56
C LYS A 153 -22.24 14.20 48.66
N GLU A 154 -23.40 14.83 48.73
CA GLU A 154 -23.75 15.83 49.75
C GLU A 154 -24.69 15.22 50.80
#